data_AF-A0A1L5F471-F1
#
_entry.id   AF-A0A1L5F471-F1
#
_cell.length_a   1.000
_cell.length_b   1.000
_cell.length_c   1.000
_cell.angle_alpha   90.00
_cell.angle_beta   90.00
_cell.angle_gamma   90.00
#
_symmetry.space_group_name_H-M   'P 1'
#
loop_
_entity.id
_entity.type
_entity.pdbx_description
1 polymer ?
#
loop_
_entity_poly.entity_id
_entity_poly.type
_entity_poly.pdbx_seq_one_letter_code
_entity_poly.pdbx_strand_id
1 'polypeptide(L)' 'MVTFNINKKYMAMALSYLGYSFYKYNTKNGVVYSFERTPEFMECFYKLIELKENYGNDY' A
#
# COMPACT_ATOMS: atom_id res chain seq x y z
N MET A 1 -17.08 7.03 0.25
CA MET A 1 -15.73 6.75 0.76
C MET A 1 -14.74 6.87 -0.37
N VAL A 2 -13.63 7.59 -0.16
CA VAL A 2 -12.55 7.69 -1.14
C VAL A 2 -11.59 6.53 -0.87
N THR A 3 -11.18 5.81 -1.92
CA THR A 3 -10.24 4.69 -1.80
C THR A 3 -8.90 5.02 -2.44
N PHE A 4 -7.86 4.30 -2.01
CA PHE A 4 -6.53 4.35 -2.62
C PHE A 4 -6.14 2.96 -3.12
N ASN A 5 -5.82 2.87 -4.41
CA ASN A 5 -5.55 1.60 -5.08
C ASN A 5 -4.05 1.38 -5.22
N ILE A 6 -3.60 0.20 -4.80
CA ILE A 6 -2.21 -0.25 -4.92
C ILE A 6 -2.21 -1.53 -5.75
N ASN A 7 -1.30 -1.61 -6.74
CA ASN A 7 -1.17 -2.80 -7.59
C ASN A 7 0.07 -3.64 -7.20
N LYS A 8 0.88 -3.17 -6.24
CA LYS A 8 2.08 -3.85 -5.76
C LYS A 8 1.75 -4.73 -4.55
N LYS A 9 1.76 -6.05 -4.75
CA LYS A 9 1.44 -7.06 -3.72
C LYS A 9 2.18 -6.82 -2.40
N TYR A 10 3.49 -6.69 -2.43
CA TYR A 10 4.28 -6.58 -1.19
C TYR A 10 4.06 -5.25 -0.47
N MET A 11 3.79 -4.16 -1.21
CA MET A 11 3.41 -2.88 -0.59
C MET A 11 2.07 -3.01 0.14
N ALA A 12 1.08 -3.66 -0.50
CA ALA A 12 -0.21 -3.89 0.13
C ALA A 12 -0.10 -4.80 1.37
N MET A 13 0.75 -5.82 1.32
CA MET A 13 1.00 -6.67 2.49
C MET A 13 1.72 -5.93 3.62
N ALA A 14 2.67 -5.04 3.31
CA ALA A 14 3.35 -4.22 4.32
C ALA A 14 2.36 -3.29 5.03
N LEU A 15 1.48 -2.61 4.29
CA LEU A 15 0.42 -1.79 4.87
C LEU A 15 -0.57 -2.61 5.71
N SER A 16 -0.89 -3.83 5.25
CA SER A 16 -1.75 -4.74 6.02
C SER A 16 -1.09 -5.22 7.31
N TYR A 17 0.21 -5.48 7.29
CA TYR A 17 0.98 -5.77 8.50
C TYR A 17 0.95 -4.59 9.49
N LEU A 18 0.92 -3.35 9.00
CA LEU A 18 0.76 -2.13 9.79
C LEU A 18 -0.69 -1.86 10.25
N GLY A 19 -1.63 -2.77 10.00
CA GLY A 19 -3.00 -2.70 10.50
C GLY A 19 -4.04 -2.17 9.52
N TYR A 20 -3.66 -1.81 8.29
CA TYR A 20 -4.61 -1.30 7.30
C TYR A 20 -5.29 -2.42 6.52
N SER A 21 -6.62 -2.46 6.55
CA SER A 21 -7.40 -3.43 5.79
C SER A 21 -7.54 -3.01 4.33
N PHE A 22 -7.57 -4.00 3.42
CA PHE A 22 -7.83 -3.76 2.00
C PHE A 22 -8.84 -4.76 1.42
N TYR A 23 -9.51 -4.34 0.35
CA TYR A 23 -10.22 -5.23 -0.55
C TYR A 23 -9.32 -5.63 -1.71
N LYS A 24 -9.30 -6.92 -2.04
CA LYS A 24 -8.53 -7.46 -3.17
C LYS A 24 -9.46 -7.72 -4.36
N TYR A 25 -9.11 -7.15 -5.51
CA TYR A 25 -9.83 -7.35 -6.76
C TYR A 25 -8.92 -8.00 -7.80
N ASN A 26 -9.39 -9.09 -8.42
CA ASN A 26 -8.75 -9.67 -9.58
C ASN A 26 -9.36 -9.02 -10.82
N THR A 27 -8.60 -8.18 -11.51
CA THR A 27 -9.02 -7.51 -12.74
C THR A 27 -8.35 -8.15 -13.96
N LYS A 28 -8.83 -7.84 -15.16
CA LYS A 28 -8.17 -8.27 -16.41
C LYS A 28 -6.72 -7.80 -16.51
N ASN A 29 -6.37 -6.70 -15.82
CA ASN A 29 -5.05 -6.08 -15.84
C ASN A 29 -4.19 -6.48 -14.63
N GLY A 30 -4.63 -7.47 -13.84
CA GLY A 30 -3.94 -7.96 -12.64
C GLY A 30 -4.67 -7.64 -11.34
N VAL A 31 -3.96 -7.78 -10.23
CA VAL A 31 -4.51 -7.64 -8.87
C VAL A 31 -4.45 -6.18 -8.41
N VAL A 32 -5.58 -5.68 -7.90
CA VAL A 32 -5.70 -4.37 -7.27
C VAL A 32 -6.05 -4.54 -5.79
N TYR A 33 -5.35 -3.83 -4.93
CA TYR A 33 -5.57 -3.76 -3.49
C TYR A 33 -6.11 -2.37 -3.15
N SER A 34 -7.37 -2.28 -2.74
CA SER A 34 -8.07 -1.03 -2.45
C SER A 34 -8.15 -0.80 -0.95
N PHE A 35 -7.59 0.31 -0.49
CA PHE A 35 -7.59 0.74 0.91
C PHE A 35 -8.55 1.90 1.11
N GLU A 36 -9.08 2.06 2.32
CA GLU A 36 -9.72 3.31 2.71
C GLU A 36 -8.68 4.43 2.73
N ARG A 37 -8.98 5.53 2.05
CA ARG A 37 -8.07 6.67 2.00
C ARG A 37 -8.35 7.61 3.17
N THR A 38 -7.55 7.48 4.22
CA THR A 38 -7.51 8.45 5.33
C THR A 38 -6.18 9.23 5.32
N PRO A 39 -6.10 10.40 5.98
CA PRO A 39 -4.85 11.13 6.14
C PRO A 39 -3.73 10.28 6.75
N GLU A 40 -4.06 9.48 7.77
CA GLU A 40 -3.12 8.62 8.50
C GLU A 40 -2.58 7.49 7.61
N PHE A 41 -3.46 6.88 6.81
CA PHE A 41 -3.07 5.88 5.81
C PHE A 41 -2.08 6.48 4.81
N MET A 42 -2.36 7.68 4.31
CA MET A 42 -1.49 8.34 3.33
C MET A 42 -0.13 8.68 3.94
N GLU A 43 -0.09 9.17 5.18
CA GLU A 43 1.17 9.43 5.89
C GLU A 43 2.00 8.14 6.04
N CYS A 44 1.37 7.05 6.47
CA CYS A 44 2.04 5.75 6.60
C CYS A 44 2.58 5.25 5.25
N PHE A 45 1.78 5.36 4.19
CA PHE A 45 2.19 5.00 2.83
C PHE A 45 3.41 5.80 2.36
N TYR A 46 3.44 7.12 2.61
CA TYR A 46 4.59 7.94 2.25
C TYR A 46 5.85 7.59 3.06
N LYS A 47 5.72 7.34 4.36
CA LYS A 47 6.85 6.89 5.20
C LYS A 47 7.43 5.55 4.72
N LEU A 48 6.61 4.62 4.24
CA LEU A 48 7.09 3.37 3.64
C LEU A 48 7.85 3.59 2.33
N ILE A 49 7.45 4.59 1.52
CA ILE A 49 8.18 4.96 0.31
C ILE A 49 9.54 5.55 0.69
N GLU A 50 9.56 6.49 1.62
CA GLU A 50 10.80 7.12 2.12
C GLU A 50 11.77 6.07 2.69
N LEU A 51 11.28 5.13 3.49
CA LEU A 51 12.09 4.03 4.02
C LEU A 51 12.74 3.21 2.89
N LYS A 52 11.98 2.90 1.84
CA LYS A 52 12.49 2.17 0.68
C LYS A 52 13.54 3.00 -0.09
N GLU A 53 13.33 4.29 -0.26
CA GLU A 53 14.27 5.16 -0.97
C GLU A 53 15.59 5.29 -0.21
N ASN A 54 15.52 5.38 1.12
CA ASN A 54 16.70 5.54 1.97
C ASN A 54 17.52 4.26 2.14
N TYR A 55 16.87 3.08 2.18
CA TYR A 55 17.53 1.82 2.58
C TYR A 55 17.36 0.67 1.59
N GLY A 56 16.56 0.84 0.52
CA GLY A 56 16.18 -0.24 -0.38
C GLY A 56 17.29 -0.74 -1.30
N ASN A 57 18.45 -0.10 -1.32
CA ASN A 57 19.63 -0.51 -2.08
C ASN A 57 20.78 -1.04 -1.19
N ASP A 58 20.60 -1.04 0.14
CA ASP A 58 21.64 -1.42 1.11
C ASP A 58 21.60 -2.92 1.49
N TYR A 59 20.60 -3.65 0.98
CA TYR A 59 20.37 -5.09 1.21
C TYR A 59 19.91 -5.78 -0.09
#